data_AF-A0A3D2U976-F1
#
_entry.id   AF-A0A3D2U976-F1
#
_cell.length_a   1.000
_cell.length_b   1.000
_cell.length_c   1.000
_cell.angle_alpha   90.00
_cell.angle_beta   90.00
_cell.angle_gamma   90.00
#
_symmetry.space_group_name_H-M   'P 1'
#
loop_
_entity.id
_entity.type
_entity.pdbx_description
1 polymer ?
#
loop_
_entity_poly.entity_id
_entity_poly.type
_entity_poly.pdbx_seq_one_letter_code
_entity_poly.pdbx_strand_id
1 'polypeptide(L)'
;MRFTNWTRRIARLLSPARPRPRRGRRGVVSAESLESRTLLTTMFYLDFGTALPAGGMSTTVEDFQNIDGAGTNGYGTGSNLQGFGGLSSSDQLDFNPVQYDFNGDSVIDAGDAMALQNAVLPIVQRELNAFDFEVVGVGASSFLDVVNTLQNNDTGMAGFDGYGEHDAYNFVMELSSP
;
A
#
# COMPACT_ATOMS: atom_id res chain seq x y z
N MET A 1 75.17 1.82 -12.33
CA MET A 1 73.78 1.67 -11.84
C MET A 1 73.55 0.21 -11.47
N ARG A 2 73.17 -0.11 -10.23
CA ARG A 2 73.21 -1.48 -9.65
C ARG A 2 71.81 -2.12 -9.58
N PHE A 3 71.65 -3.26 -10.26
CA PHE A 3 70.46 -4.12 -10.27
C PHE A 3 70.51 -5.17 -9.15
N THR A 4 70.25 -4.81 -7.88
CA THR A 4 70.33 -5.81 -6.77
C THR A 4 69.19 -5.76 -5.76
N ASN A 5 68.09 -5.04 -6.02
CA ASN A 5 67.01 -4.87 -5.02
C ASN A 5 65.77 -5.76 -5.20
N TRP A 6 65.69 -6.57 -6.26
CA TRP A 6 64.46 -7.33 -6.54
C TRP A 6 64.39 -8.72 -5.86
N THR A 7 65.53 -9.36 -5.61
CA THR A 7 65.59 -10.72 -5.05
C THR A 7 65.23 -10.80 -3.55
N ARG A 8 65.29 -9.68 -2.81
CA ARG A 8 64.90 -9.66 -1.37
C ARG A 8 63.40 -9.72 -1.12
N ARG A 9 62.54 -9.44 -2.11
CA ARG A 9 61.07 -9.53 -1.94
C ARG A 9 60.54 -10.96 -2.03
N ILE A 10 61.16 -11.82 -2.85
CA ILE A 10 60.68 -13.20 -3.06
C ILE A 10 61.00 -14.11 -1.86
N ALA A 11 62.13 -13.89 -1.19
CA ALA A 11 62.52 -14.69 -0.02
C ALA A 11 61.55 -14.59 1.18
N ARG A 12 60.74 -13.52 1.28
CA ARG A 12 59.74 -13.39 2.36
C ARG A 12 58.44 -14.17 2.10
N LEU A 13 58.18 -14.59 0.86
CA LEU A 13 56.98 -15.35 0.53
C LEU A 13 57.13 -16.86 0.79
N LEU A 14 58.36 -17.36 0.96
CA LEU A 14 58.65 -18.78 1.21
C LEU A 14 59.06 -19.08 2.65
N SER A 15 58.90 -18.11 3.56
CA SER A 15 59.15 -18.35 4.99
C SER A 15 58.02 -19.21 5.58
N PRO A 16 58.31 -20.37 6.20
CA PRO A 16 57.30 -21.19 6.83
C PRO A 16 56.59 -20.38 7.91
N ALA A 17 55.28 -20.24 7.76
CA ALA A 17 54.45 -19.53 8.71
C ALA A 17 54.55 -20.22 10.08
N ARG A 18 55.09 -19.52 11.08
CA ARG A 18 55.04 -19.99 12.47
C ARG A 18 53.58 -20.25 12.85
N PRO A 19 53.26 -21.38 13.50
CA PRO A 19 51.92 -21.63 14.02
C PRO A 19 51.53 -20.48 14.95
N ARG A 20 50.60 -19.64 14.50
CA ARG A 20 49.98 -18.64 15.39
C ARG A 20 49.17 -19.42 16.42
N PRO A 21 49.34 -19.15 17.73
CA PRO A 21 48.49 -19.74 18.75
C PRO A 21 47.04 -19.38 18.41
N ARG A 22 46.20 -20.40 18.22
CA ARG A 22 44.76 -20.24 18.01
C ARG A 22 44.20 -19.53 19.23
N ARG A 23 43.91 -18.23 19.10
CA ARG A 23 43.10 -17.50 20.08
C ARG A 23 41.82 -18.31 20.29
N GLY A 24 41.51 -18.59 21.56
CA GLY A 24 40.32 -19.32 21.95
C GLY A 24 39.10 -18.82 21.20
N ARG A 25 38.34 -19.75 20.63
CA ARG A 25 37.09 -19.48 19.94
C ARG A 25 36.25 -18.58 20.85
N ARG A 26 36.04 -17.33 20.43
CA ARG A 26 34.99 -16.48 21.02
C ARG A 26 33.70 -17.29 20.92
N GLY A 27 33.00 -17.39 22.04
CA GLY A 27 31.73 -18.11 22.12
C GLY A 27 30.85 -17.72 20.94
N VAL A 28 30.40 -18.72 20.20
CA VAL A 28 29.34 -18.54 19.22
C VAL A 28 28.14 -18.11 20.03
N VAL A 29 27.75 -16.85 19.92
CA VAL A 29 26.43 -16.40 20.38
C VAL A 29 25.46 -17.18 19.50
N SER A 30 24.64 -18.04 20.11
CA SER A 30 23.51 -18.65 19.41
C SER A 30 22.63 -17.51 18.93
N ALA A 31 22.73 -17.17 17.64
CA ALA A 31 21.75 -16.32 17.00
C ALA A 31 20.47 -17.17 16.98
N GLU A 32 19.58 -16.87 17.90
CA GLU A 32 18.23 -17.41 17.92
C GLU A 32 17.63 -17.13 16.53
N SER A 33 17.14 -18.18 15.86
CA SER A 33 16.48 -17.99 14.57
C SER A 33 15.30 -17.05 14.81
N LEU A 34 15.28 -15.91 14.14
CA LEU A 34 14.12 -15.02 14.16
C LEU A 34 12.90 -15.88 13.81
N GLU A 35 11.94 -15.93 14.72
CA GLU A 35 10.66 -16.58 14.53
C GLU A 35 10.03 -16.01 13.26
N SER A 36 9.51 -16.88 12.39
CA SER A 36 8.75 -16.44 11.22
C SER A 36 7.46 -15.80 11.71
N ARG A 37 7.48 -14.48 11.92
CA ARG A 37 6.28 -13.70 12.20
C ARG A 37 5.60 -13.39 10.88
N THR A 38 4.49 -14.05 10.62
CA THR A 38 3.51 -13.58 9.64
C THR A 38 2.83 -12.38 10.28
N LEU A 39 3.18 -11.17 9.83
CA LEU A 39 2.45 -9.96 10.21
C LEU A 39 1.20 -9.86 9.32
N LEU A 40 0.13 -9.27 9.87
CA LEU A 40 -1.04 -8.92 9.09
C LEU A 40 -0.65 -7.70 8.25
N THR A 41 -0.51 -7.89 6.94
CA THR A 41 -0.33 -6.80 5.98
C THR A 41 -1.70 -6.22 5.68
N THR A 42 -1.91 -4.95 6.00
CA THR A 42 -3.15 -4.25 5.66
C THR A 42 -3.09 -3.74 4.23
N MET A 43 -4.17 -3.91 3.47
CA MET A 43 -4.27 -3.34 2.13
C MET A 43 -4.76 -1.90 2.18
N PHE A 44 -4.09 -1.03 1.43
CA PHE A 44 -4.50 0.35 1.23
C PHE A 44 -4.77 0.60 -0.24
N TYR A 45 -6.05 0.61 -0.60
CA TYR A 45 -6.50 0.82 -1.97
C TYR A 45 -6.64 2.31 -2.26
N LEU A 46 -6.02 2.76 -3.34
CA LEU A 46 -6.15 4.11 -3.87
C LEU A 46 -6.88 4.07 -5.20
N ASP A 47 -8.07 4.67 -5.25
CA ASP A 47 -8.86 4.78 -6.47
C ASP A 47 -8.85 6.20 -7.00
N PHE A 48 -8.27 6.39 -8.18
CA PHE A 48 -8.20 7.69 -8.85
C PHE A 48 -9.34 7.89 -9.87
N GLY A 49 -10.28 6.96 -9.95
CA GLY A 49 -11.39 6.99 -10.91
C GLY A 49 -10.98 6.61 -12.33
N THR A 50 -9.90 5.82 -12.49
CA THR A 50 -9.39 5.42 -13.82
C THR A 50 -10.35 4.54 -14.61
N ALA A 51 -11.26 3.84 -13.92
CA ALA A 51 -12.32 3.03 -14.52
C ALA A 51 -13.73 3.62 -14.28
N LEU A 52 -13.81 4.83 -13.71
CA LEU A 52 -15.07 5.46 -13.38
C LEU A 52 -15.82 5.82 -14.67
N PRO A 53 -17.12 5.50 -14.81
CA PRO A 53 -17.88 5.88 -15.99
C PRO A 53 -18.05 7.41 -16.04
N ALA A 54 -18.34 7.94 -17.23
CA ALA A 54 -18.44 9.39 -17.44
C ALA A 54 -19.50 10.08 -16.56
N GLY A 55 -20.52 9.34 -16.11
CA GLY A 55 -21.55 9.84 -15.19
C GLY A 55 -21.19 9.70 -13.70
N GLY A 56 -19.97 9.27 -13.38
CA GLY A 56 -19.56 8.96 -12.01
C GLY A 56 -20.22 7.70 -11.46
N MET A 57 -20.10 7.49 -10.16
CA MET A 57 -20.86 6.49 -9.42
C MET A 57 -21.55 7.14 -8.23
N SER A 58 -22.65 6.56 -7.79
CA SER A 58 -23.43 7.07 -6.67
C SER A 58 -23.67 5.99 -5.64
N THR A 59 -23.77 6.39 -4.38
CA THR A 59 -24.15 5.54 -3.25
C THR A 59 -24.88 6.40 -2.21
N THR A 60 -25.33 5.81 -1.10
CA THR A 60 -25.89 6.58 0.02
C THR A 60 -24.84 6.80 1.11
N VAL A 61 -25.04 7.78 1.98
CA VAL A 61 -24.20 7.95 3.18
C VAL A 61 -24.18 6.68 4.04
N GLU A 62 -25.32 5.99 4.17
CA GLU A 62 -25.42 4.72 4.89
C GLU A 62 -24.60 3.61 4.23
N ASP A 63 -24.72 3.44 2.91
CA ASP A 63 -23.98 2.41 2.18
C ASP A 63 -22.47 2.70 2.20
N PHE A 64 -22.07 3.97 2.14
CA PHE A 64 -20.67 4.37 2.24
C PHE A 64 -20.08 4.13 3.63
N GLN A 65 -20.87 4.38 4.68
CA GLN A 65 -20.48 4.03 6.04
C GLN A 65 -20.33 2.51 6.21
N ASN A 66 -21.17 1.73 5.55
CA ASN A 66 -21.21 0.27 5.66
C ASN A 66 -20.57 -0.45 4.46
N ILE A 67 -19.57 0.18 3.82
CA ILE A 67 -18.93 -0.33 2.61
C ILE A 67 -18.31 -1.72 2.80
N ASP A 68 -17.81 -1.96 4.01
CA ASP A 68 -17.22 -3.20 4.51
C ASP A 68 -18.18 -3.88 5.50
N GLY A 69 -19.49 -3.81 5.22
CA GLY A 69 -20.53 -4.33 6.09
C GLY A 69 -20.89 -3.42 7.27
N ALA A 70 -21.80 -3.91 8.11
CA ALA A 70 -22.40 -3.13 9.20
C ALA A 70 -21.47 -2.93 10.42
N GLY A 71 -20.31 -3.59 10.41
CA GLY A 71 -19.32 -3.54 11.50
C GLY A 71 -19.86 -3.95 12.88
N THR A 72 -19.03 -3.75 13.90
CA THR A 72 -19.39 -4.06 15.29
C THR A 72 -20.40 -3.04 15.82
N ASN A 73 -21.54 -3.51 16.34
CA ASN A 73 -22.65 -2.70 16.86
C ASN A 73 -23.35 -1.80 15.82
N GLY A 74 -23.26 -2.12 14.52
CA GLY A 74 -23.90 -1.32 13.47
C GLY A 74 -23.14 -0.04 13.10
N TYR A 75 -21.89 0.06 13.54
CA TYR A 75 -20.95 1.07 13.06
C TYR A 75 -20.06 0.41 12.02
N GLY A 76 -20.46 0.50 10.74
CA GLY A 76 -19.60 0.10 9.62
C GLY A 76 -18.23 0.77 9.69
N THR A 77 -17.24 0.18 9.03
CA THR A 77 -15.84 0.65 9.06
C THR A 77 -15.55 1.76 8.06
N GLY A 78 -16.52 2.11 7.20
CA GLY A 78 -16.45 3.23 6.29
C GLY A 78 -16.49 4.59 6.98
N SER A 79 -16.32 5.66 6.20
CA SER A 79 -16.35 7.02 6.75
C SER A 79 -17.77 7.41 7.18
N ASN A 80 -17.93 7.78 8.45
CA ASN A 80 -19.20 8.30 8.95
C ASN A 80 -19.38 9.77 8.55
N LEU A 81 -20.22 10.00 7.53
CA LEU A 81 -20.59 11.35 7.07
C LEU A 81 -21.92 11.83 7.65
N GLN A 82 -22.57 11.06 8.52
CA GLN A 82 -23.86 11.43 9.10
C GLN A 82 -23.73 12.71 9.93
N GLY A 83 -24.58 13.70 9.64
CA GLY A 83 -24.59 15.01 10.28
C GLY A 83 -23.49 15.96 9.80
N PHE A 84 -22.52 15.49 9.00
CA PHE A 84 -21.55 16.38 8.36
C PHE A 84 -22.27 17.23 7.30
N GLY A 85 -22.20 18.56 7.39
CA GLY A 85 -22.90 19.43 6.43
C GLY A 85 -24.43 19.29 6.43
N GLY A 86 -25.03 18.62 7.43
CA GLY A 86 -26.47 18.33 7.46
C GLY A 86 -26.87 17.02 6.76
N LEU A 87 -25.90 16.21 6.32
CA LEU A 87 -26.16 14.96 5.62
C LEU A 87 -26.90 13.94 6.50
N SER A 88 -27.88 13.28 5.90
CA SER A 88 -28.64 12.16 6.45
C SER A 88 -28.18 10.83 5.83
N SER A 89 -28.51 9.71 6.48
CA SER A 89 -28.14 8.36 6.03
C SER A 89 -28.61 8.04 4.61
N SER A 90 -29.77 8.58 4.20
CA SER A 90 -30.35 8.37 2.87
C SER A 90 -29.83 9.35 1.81
N ASP A 91 -29.01 10.33 2.19
CA ASP A 91 -28.51 11.32 1.24
C ASP A 91 -27.54 10.65 0.28
N GLN A 92 -27.63 11.07 -0.99
CA GLN A 92 -26.82 10.53 -2.07
C GLN A 92 -25.43 11.16 -2.05
N LEU A 93 -24.42 10.31 -2.18
CA LEU A 93 -23.04 10.68 -2.42
C LEU A 93 -22.70 10.35 -3.86
N ASP A 94 -22.23 11.35 -4.58
CA ASP A 94 -21.81 11.26 -5.97
C ASP A 94 -20.29 11.38 -6.07
N PHE A 95 -19.68 10.35 -6.62
CA PHE A 95 -18.26 10.25 -6.89
C PHE A 95 -18.04 10.52 -8.38
N ASN A 96 -17.35 11.61 -8.69
CA ASN A 96 -17.14 12.11 -10.04
C ASN A 96 -15.65 12.10 -10.41
N PRO A 97 -15.31 11.89 -11.70
CA PRO A 97 -13.93 12.03 -12.16
C PRO A 97 -13.40 13.43 -11.85
N VAL A 98 -12.13 13.53 -11.43
CA VAL A 98 -11.48 14.82 -11.19
C VAL A 98 -11.52 15.67 -12.46
N GLN A 99 -12.03 16.89 -12.37
CA GLN A 99 -12.13 17.81 -13.50
C GLN A 99 -10.83 18.63 -13.66
N TYR A 100 -9.71 17.94 -13.85
CA TYR A 100 -8.38 18.55 -13.92
C TYR A 100 -7.49 17.89 -14.98
N ASP A 101 -6.96 18.70 -15.90
CA ASP A 101 -5.95 18.30 -16.88
C ASP A 101 -4.58 18.19 -16.18
N PHE A 102 -4.26 16.99 -15.70
CA PHE A 102 -3.03 16.68 -15.00
C PHE A 102 -1.89 16.40 -15.97
N ASN A 103 -2.18 15.81 -17.13
CA ASN A 103 -1.16 15.37 -18.07
C ASN A 103 -0.69 16.50 -19.04
N GLY A 104 -1.46 17.59 -19.13
CA GLY A 104 -1.18 18.78 -19.91
C GLY A 104 -1.55 18.69 -21.40
N ASP A 105 -2.43 17.77 -21.80
CA ASP A 105 -2.82 17.54 -23.20
C ASP A 105 -4.05 18.36 -23.64
N SER A 106 -4.60 19.20 -22.74
CA SER A 106 -5.78 20.04 -22.95
C SER A 106 -7.10 19.28 -23.11
N VAL A 107 -7.14 18.00 -22.75
CA VAL A 107 -8.36 17.17 -22.69
C VAL A 107 -8.49 16.66 -21.26
N ILE A 108 -9.65 16.86 -20.64
CA ILE A 108 -9.94 16.28 -19.31
C ILE A 108 -10.54 14.90 -19.51
N ASP A 109 -9.79 13.84 -19.23
CA ASP A 109 -10.25 12.46 -19.38
C ASP A 109 -9.58 11.45 -18.41
N ALA A 110 -9.84 10.16 -18.62
CA ALA A 110 -9.27 9.09 -17.78
C ALA A 110 -7.74 9.01 -17.85
N GLY A 111 -7.12 9.58 -18.89
CA GLY A 111 -5.69 9.76 -19.02
C GLY A 111 -5.10 10.65 -17.92
N ASP A 112 -5.84 11.67 -17.47
CA ASP A 112 -5.43 12.50 -16.33
C ASP A 112 -5.44 11.73 -15.02
N ALA A 113 -6.50 10.97 -14.76
CA ALA A 113 -6.60 10.10 -13.59
C ALA A 113 -5.45 9.08 -13.55
N MET A 114 -5.13 8.45 -14.70
CA MET A 114 -4.00 7.52 -14.80
C MET A 114 -2.66 8.22 -14.58
N ALA A 115 -2.47 9.40 -15.15
CA ALA A 115 -1.23 10.17 -14.96
C ALA A 115 -1.05 10.59 -13.50
N LEU A 116 -2.13 11.01 -12.83
CA LEU A 116 -2.14 11.33 -11.40
C LEU A 116 -1.83 10.10 -10.53
N GLN A 117 -2.47 8.96 -10.81
CA GLN A 117 -2.19 7.69 -10.13
C GLN A 117 -0.71 7.32 -10.23
N ASN A 118 -0.14 7.38 -11.45
CA ASN A 118 1.26 7.05 -11.69
C ASN A 118 2.24 7.99 -10.95
N ALA A 119 1.85 9.23 -10.72
CA ALA A 119 2.65 10.20 -9.98
C ALA A 119 2.54 10.01 -8.45
N VAL A 120 1.35 9.70 -7.94
CA VAL A 120 1.06 9.65 -6.49
C VAL A 120 1.35 8.28 -5.88
N LEU A 121 1.00 7.18 -6.57
CA LEU A 121 1.10 5.82 -6.03
C LEU A 121 2.51 5.48 -5.50
N PRO A 122 3.63 5.76 -6.21
CA PRO A 122 4.96 5.44 -5.72
C PRO A 122 5.35 6.25 -4.47
N ILE A 123 4.79 7.45 -4.31
CA ILE A 123 5.02 8.30 -3.13
C ILE A 123 4.33 7.65 -1.93
N VAL A 124 3.03 7.33 -2.05
CA VAL A 124 2.27 6.72 -0.95
C VAL A 124 2.86 5.37 -0.54
N GLN A 125 3.22 4.53 -1.52
CA GLN A 125 3.92 3.27 -1.27
C GLN A 125 5.19 3.48 -0.44
N ARG A 126 6.02 4.47 -0.79
CA ARG A 126 7.24 4.77 -0.05
C ARG A 126 6.97 5.23 1.39
N GLU A 127 5.99 6.11 1.58
CA GLU A 127 5.68 6.65 2.90
C GLU A 127 5.05 5.60 3.82
N LEU A 128 4.21 4.70 3.28
CA LEU A 128 3.54 3.66 4.06
C LEU A 128 4.34 2.37 4.23
N ASN A 129 5.44 2.20 3.49
CA ASN A 129 6.31 1.01 3.56
C ASN A 129 6.85 0.72 4.97
N ALA A 130 6.97 1.73 5.83
CA ALA A 130 7.43 1.54 7.21
C ALA A 130 6.40 0.87 8.13
N PHE A 131 5.13 0.83 7.71
CA PHE A 131 3.98 0.42 8.53
C PHE A 131 3.34 -0.89 8.07
N ASP A 132 4.01 -1.65 7.18
CA ASP A 132 3.53 -2.94 6.65
C ASP A 132 2.16 -2.85 5.94
N PHE A 133 1.93 -1.73 5.23
CA PHE A 133 0.81 -1.60 4.30
C PHE A 133 1.24 -1.99 2.90
N GLU A 134 0.38 -2.77 2.23
CA GLU A 134 0.47 -2.96 0.79
C GLU A 134 -0.47 -1.96 0.11
N VAL A 135 0.12 -0.99 -0.62
CA VAL A 135 -0.63 0.05 -1.29
C VAL A 135 -0.87 -0.32 -2.75
N VAL A 136 -2.12 -0.39 -3.16
CA VAL A 136 -2.55 -0.82 -4.49
C VAL A 136 -3.38 0.27 -5.16
N GLY A 137 -2.99 0.63 -6.39
CA GLY A 137 -3.83 1.46 -7.24
C GLY A 137 -4.93 0.62 -7.86
N VAL A 138 -6.18 1.04 -7.69
CA VAL A 138 -7.38 0.36 -8.20
C VAL A 138 -8.21 1.32 -9.05
N GLY A 139 -9.16 0.77 -9.79
CA GLY A 139 -10.14 1.55 -10.54
C GLY A 139 -11.47 0.82 -10.52
N ALA A 140 -12.40 1.31 -9.69
CA ALA A 140 -13.77 0.79 -9.65
C ALA A 140 -14.65 1.49 -10.71
N SER A 141 -15.54 0.72 -11.33
CA SER A 141 -16.55 1.27 -12.26
C SER A 141 -17.92 1.46 -11.61
N SER A 142 -18.08 0.95 -10.38
CA SER A 142 -19.28 1.04 -9.57
C SER A 142 -18.96 0.88 -8.08
N PHE A 143 -19.88 1.30 -7.22
CA PHE A 143 -19.74 1.09 -5.77
C PHE A 143 -19.67 -0.40 -5.40
N LEU A 144 -20.36 -1.27 -6.16
CA LEU A 144 -20.27 -2.72 -5.98
C LEU A 144 -18.87 -3.28 -6.28
N ASP A 145 -18.15 -2.72 -7.25
CA ASP A 145 -16.77 -3.13 -7.54
C ASP A 145 -15.83 -2.81 -6.37
N VAL A 146 -16.07 -1.69 -5.68
CA VAL A 146 -15.33 -1.33 -4.47
C VAL A 146 -15.56 -2.37 -3.38
N VAL A 147 -16.83 -2.65 -3.09
CA VAL A 147 -17.24 -3.67 -2.11
C VAL A 147 -16.62 -5.04 -2.45
N ASN A 148 -16.70 -5.45 -3.72
CA ASN A 148 -16.10 -6.71 -4.16
C ASN A 148 -14.57 -6.72 -3.99
N THR A 149 -13.89 -5.59 -4.23
CA THR A 149 -12.44 -5.49 -4.05
C THR A 149 -12.04 -5.75 -2.60
N LEU A 150 -12.75 -5.11 -1.66
CA LEU A 150 -12.52 -5.26 -0.22
C LEU A 150 -12.84 -6.69 0.25
N GLN A 151 -13.99 -7.24 -0.15
CA GLN A 151 -14.40 -8.61 0.23
C GLN A 151 -13.50 -9.70 -0.36
N ASN A 152 -13.00 -9.52 -1.58
CA ASN A 152 -12.12 -10.50 -2.23
C ASN A 152 -10.77 -10.65 -1.50
N ASN A 153 -10.27 -9.59 -0.86
CA ASN A 153 -9.03 -9.67 -0.09
C ASN A 153 -9.16 -10.58 1.14
N ASP A 154 -10.36 -10.65 1.72
CA ASP A 154 -10.63 -11.43 2.94
C ASP A 154 -11.04 -12.88 2.67
N THR A 155 -11.16 -13.27 1.40
CA THR A 155 -11.73 -14.57 1.07
C THR A 155 -10.74 -15.70 1.39
N GLY A 156 -11.08 -16.52 2.40
CA GLY A 156 -10.34 -17.73 2.74
C GLY A 156 -9.38 -17.62 3.92
N MET A 157 -9.36 -16.50 4.64
CA MET A 157 -8.60 -16.35 5.89
C MET A 157 -9.42 -16.79 7.11
N ALA A 158 -8.85 -17.67 7.94
CA ALA A 158 -9.51 -18.13 9.16
C ALA A 158 -9.64 -16.99 10.18
N GLY A 159 -10.87 -16.64 10.56
CA GLY A 159 -11.16 -15.57 11.52
C GLY A 159 -11.59 -14.25 10.88
N PHE A 160 -11.60 -14.15 9.55
CA PHE A 160 -12.20 -13.05 8.81
C PHE A 160 -13.65 -13.40 8.48
N ASP A 161 -14.55 -12.44 8.64
CA ASP A 161 -15.99 -12.57 8.39
C ASP A 161 -16.36 -12.31 6.92
N GLY A 162 -15.37 -11.97 6.09
CA GLY A 162 -15.51 -11.75 4.66
C GLY A 162 -15.91 -10.32 4.30
N TYR A 163 -15.75 -9.36 5.22
CA TYR A 163 -16.23 -8.00 5.01
C TYR A 163 -15.14 -6.93 4.80
N GLY A 164 -13.85 -7.26 4.82
CA GLY A 164 -12.77 -6.30 4.50
C GLY A 164 -12.41 -5.35 5.66
N GLU A 165 -12.86 -5.62 6.89
CA GLU A 165 -12.85 -4.67 8.03
C GLU A 165 -11.46 -4.15 8.45
N HIS A 166 -10.38 -4.69 7.89
CA HIS A 166 -9.00 -4.30 8.19
C HIS A 166 -8.28 -3.62 7.04
N ASP A 167 -8.93 -3.46 5.89
CA ASP A 167 -8.41 -2.73 4.75
C ASP A 167 -8.92 -1.29 4.73
N ALA A 168 -8.30 -0.46 3.91
CA ALA A 168 -8.78 0.89 3.69
C ALA A 168 -8.88 1.19 2.19
N TYR A 169 -10.05 1.68 1.77
CA TYR A 169 -10.31 2.15 0.41
C TYR A 169 -10.43 3.67 0.40
N ASN A 170 -9.54 4.34 -0.32
CA ASN A 170 -9.51 5.79 -0.41
C ASN A 170 -9.80 6.26 -1.83
N PHE A 171 -10.78 7.16 -1.93
CA PHE A 171 -11.23 7.76 -3.18
C PHE A 171 -10.47 9.07 -3.41
N VAL A 172 -9.66 9.10 -4.47
CA VAL A 172 -8.94 10.29 -4.93
C VAL A 172 -9.69 10.89 -6.12
N MET A 173 -10.90 11.34 -5.85
CA MET A 173 -11.85 11.85 -6.85
C MET A 173 -12.75 12.93 -6.26
N GLU A 174 -13.59 13.55 -7.08
CA GLU A 174 -14.53 14.56 -6.59
C GLU A 174 -15.72 13.91 -5.89
N LEU A 175 -16.00 14.34 -4.66
CA LEU A 175 -17.17 13.91 -3.90
C LEU A 175 -18.16 15.07 -3.78
N SER A 176 -19.41 14.82 -4.16
CA SER A 176 -20.51 15.77 -4.02
C SER A 176 -21.74 15.12 -3.40
N SER A 177 -22.62 15.94 -2.84
CA SER A 177 -23.93 15.57 -2.33
C SER A 177 -24.92 16.69 -2.70
N PRO A 178 -26.23 16.38 -2.86
CA PRO A 178 -27.28 17.38 -3.05
C PRO A 178 -27.34 18.48 -1.97
#